data_AF-A0A7Y5SR72-F1
#
_entry.id   AF-A0A7Y5SR72-F1
#
_cell.length_a   1.000
_cell.length_b   1.000
_cell.length_c   1.000
_cell.angle_alpha   90.00
_cell.angle_beta   90.00
_cell.angle_gamma   90.00
#
_symmetry.space_group_name_H-M   'P 1'
#
loop_
_entity.id
_entity.type
_entity.pdbx_description
1 polymer ?
#
loop_
_entity_poly.entity_id
_entity_poly.type
_entity_poly.pdbx_seq_one_letter_code
_entity_poly.pdbx_strand_id
1 'polypeptide(L)' 'MELEGVVHNGVVVPDDARALTEGMRVRISLVPQETSRPFGERFAQFKGAAPGLPAELAEQHEHYRLGTPKR' A
#
# COMPACT_ATOMS: atom_id res chain seq x y z
N MET A 1 27.90 -3.97 8.77
CA MET A 1 26.51 -4.14 9.23
C MET A 1 25.65 -3.23 8.38
N GLU A 2 24.57 -3.75 7.81
CA GLU A 2 23.58 -2.98 7.06
C GLU A 2 22.27 -3.03 7.84
N LEU A 3 21.61 -1.88 7.98
CA LEU A 3 20.33 -1.72 8.65
C LEU A 3 19.41 -0.97 7.70
N GLU A 4 18.21 -1.48 7.53
CA GLU A 4 17.12 -0.77 6.88
C GLU A 4 16.27 -0.05 7.92
N GLY A 5 15.46 0.88 7.43
CA GLY A 5 14.62 1.70 8.26
C GLY A 5 13.79 2.66 7.43
N VAL A 6 12.88 3.34 8.11
CA VAL A 6 11.92 4.25 7.50
C VAL A 6 12.19 5.68 7.94
N VAL A 7 11.92 6.62 7.04
CA VAL A 7 12.00 8.05 7.37
C VAL A 7 10.67 8.51 7.95
N HIS A 8 10.67 8.92 9.21
CA HIS A 8 9.54 9.55 9.88
C HIS A 8 9.89 11.00 10.21
N ASN A 9 9.17 11.96 9.60
CA ASN A 9 9.35 13.40 9.82
C ASN A 9 10.80 13.88 9.64
N GLY A 10 11.52 13.33 8.65
CA GLY A 10 12.92 13.67 8.38
C GLY A 10 13.95 12.96 9.27
N VAL A 11 13.51 12.11 10.21
CA VAL A 11 14.38 11.27 11.04
C VAL A 11 14.39 9.85 10.47
N VAL A 12 15.57 9.28 10.26
CA VAL A 12 15.73 7.86 9.89
C VAL A 12 15.56 7.00 11.13
N VAL A 13 14.59 6.09 11.11
CA VAL A 13 14.30 5.13 12.18
C VAL A 13 14.70 3.74 11.71
N PRO A 14 15.84 3.19 12.16
CA PRO A 14 16.27 1.84 11.82
C PRO A 14 15.32 0.80 12.42
N ASP A 15 15.08 -0.29 11.70
CA ASP A 15 14.22 -1.37 12.16
C ASP A 15 14.80 -2.08 13.41
N ASP A 16 16.13 -2.14 13.53
CA ASP A 16 16.84 -2.57 14.75
C ASP A 16 17.80 -1.48 15.28
N ALA A 17 17.22 -0.49 15.95
CA ALA A 17 17.98 0.62 16.54
C ALA A 17 18.93 0.20 17.68
N ARG A 18 18.81 -1.00 18.26
CA ARG A 18 19.64 -1.43 19.41
C ARG A 18 21.10 -1.66 19.04
N ALA A 19 21.37 -1.88 17.77
CA ALA A 19 22.72 -2.06 17.25
C ALA A 19 23.51 -0.75 17.12
N LEU A 20 22.85 0.41 17.18
CA LEU A 20 23.48 1.72 17.03
C LEU A 20 23.75 2.35 18.39
N THR A 21 25.03 2.52 18.73
CA THR A 21 25.44 3.28 19.92
C THR A 21 25.45 4.77 19.64
N GLU A 22 25.26 5.59 20.67
CA GLU A 22 25.37 7.04 20.57
C GLU A 22 26.74 7.45 20.01
N GLY A 23 26.77 8.47 19.14
CA GLY A 23 27.99 8.97 18.48
C GLY A 23 28.49 8.11 17.31
N MET A 24 27.83 6.99 16.98
CA MET A 24 28.21 6.16 15.84
C MET A 24 28.01 6.90 14.52
N ARG A 25 29.06 7.00 13.70
CA ARG A 25 28.98 7.61 12.37
C ARG A 25 28.38 6.62 11.37
N VAL A 26 27.28 7.00 10.75
CA VAL A 26 26.57 6.19 9.75
C VAL A 26 26.66 6.81 8.36
N ARG A 27 26.48 5.98 7.33
CA ARG A 27 26.26 6.40 5.94
C ARG A 27 24.87 5.92 5.53
N ILE A 28 24.10 6.80 4.90
CA ILE A 28 22.75 6.49 4.42
C ILE A 28 22.84 6.18 2.93
N SER A 29 22.26 5.04 2.54
CA SER A 29 22.02 4.67 1.16
C SER A 29 20.51 4.57 0.96
N LEU A 30 19.98 5.19 -0.08
CA LEU A 30 18.56 5.08 -0.41
C LEU A 30 18.29 3.68 -0.99
N VAL A 31 17.31 2.99 -0.41
CA VAL A 31 16.81 1.72 -0.96
C VAL A 31 15.81 2.04 -2.07
N PRO A 32 15.83 1.35 -3.22
CA PRO A 32 14.80 1.50 -4.25
C PRO A 32 13.43 1.27 -3.64
N GLN A 33 12.57 2.28 -3.69
CA GLN A 33 11.20 2.11 -3.24
C GLN A 33 10.50 1.14 -4.17
N GLU A 34 10.04 0.00 -3.65
CA GLU A 34 9.11 -0.83 -4.40
C GLU A 34 7.86 0.01 -4.67
N THR A 35 7.64 0.34 -5.94
CA THR A 35 6.38 0.93 -6.36
C THR A 35 5.30 -0.12 -6.12
N SER A 36 4.53 0.05 -5.03
CA SER A 36 3.33 -0.76 -4.84
C SER A 36 2.50 -0.62 -6.10
N ARG A 37 2.23 -1.75 -6.77
CA ARG A 37 1.40 -1.77 -7.96
C ARG A 37 0.09 -1.04 -7.66
N PRO A 38 -0.42 -0.19 -8.57
CA PRO A 38 -1.70 0.46 -8.39
C PRO A 38 -2.79 -0.59 -8.19
N PHE A 39 -3.86 -0.22 -7.47
CA PHE A 39 -4.96 -1.14 -7.15
C PHE A 39 -5.47 -1.90 -8.39
N GLY A 40 -5.64 -1.19 -9.51
CA GLY A 40 -6.07 -1.81 -10.77
C GLY A 40 -5.16 -2.92 -11.28
N GLU A 41 -3.84 -2.79 -11.13
CA GLU A 41 -2.88 -3.82 -11.52
C GLU A 41 -2.86 -4.99 -10.54
N ARG A 42 -3.00 -4.72 -9.24
CA ARG A 42 -3.05 -5.76 -8.20
C ARG A 42 -4.22 -6.73 -8.37
N PHE A 43 -5.36 -6.21 -8.87
CA PHE A 43 -6.60 -6.97 -9.01
C PHE A 43 -7.00 -7.22 -10.47
N ALA A 44 -6.11 -6.96 -11.43
CA ALA A 44 -6.37 -7.11 -12.85
C ALA A 44 -6.85 -8.52 -13.24
N GLN A 45 -6.38 -9.55 -12.53
CA GLN A 45 -6.80 -10.94 -12.72
C GLN A 45 -8.32 -11.18 -12.55
N PHE A 46 -9.02 -10.30 -11.82
CA PHE A 46 -10.46 -10.40 -11.59
C PHE A 46 -11.28 -9.58 -12.59
N LYS A 47 -10.64 -8.87 -13.51
CA LYS A 47 -11.33 -8.05 -14.50
C LYS A 47 -12.18 -8.96 -15.40
N GLY A 48 -13.50 -8.76 -15.38
CA GLY A 48 -14.45 -9.56 -16.15
C GLY A 48 -14.77 -10.94 -15.56
N ALA A 49 -14.32 -11.25 -14.34
CA ALA A 49 -14.57 -12.55 -13.71
C ALA A 49 -16.05 -12.82 -13.36
N ALA A 50 -16.88 -11.78 -13.34
CA ALA A 50 -18.31 -11.88 -13.00
C ALA A 50 -19.18 -11.39 -14.18
N PRO A 51 -19.66 -12.31 -15.04
CA PRO A 51 -20.54 -11.96 -16.15
C PRO A 51 -21.95 -11.59 -15.65
N GLY A 52 -22.65 -10.74 -16.40
CA GLY A 52 -24.05 -10.38 -16.12
C GLY A 52 -24.25 -9.36 -15.00
N LEU A 53 -23.18 -8.76 -14.48
CA LEU A 53 -23.29 -7.67 -13.52
C LEU A 53 -23.82 -6.39 -14.19
N PRO A 54 -24.69 -5.63 -13.51
CA PRO A 54 -25.11 -4.30 -13.97
C PRO A 54 -23.93 -3.37 -14.18
N ALA A 55 -23.98 -2.53 -15.22
CA ALA A 55 -22.91 -1.58 -15.54
C ALA A 55 -22.69 -0.56 -14.40
N GLU A 56 -23.77 -0.22 -13.71
CA GLU A 56 -23.82 0.71 -12.60
C GLU A 56 -23.50 0.09 -11.23
N LEU A 57 -23.10 -1.19 -11.17
CA LEU A 57 -22.88 -1.90 -9.89
C LEU A 57 -21.93 -1.16 -8.94
N ALA A 58 -20.86 -0.57 -9.48
CA ALA A 58 -19.88 0.17 -8.69
C ALA A 58 -20.48 1.44 -8.07
N GLU A 59 -21.30 2.17 -8.82
CA GLU A 59 -21.96 3.40 -8.37
C GLU A 59 -23.11 3.09 -7.40
N GLN A 60 -23.81 1.97 -7.63
CA GLN A 60 -24.98 1.51 -6.87
C GLN A 60 -24.64 0.42 -5.84
N HIS A 61 -23.41 0.41 -5.34
CA HIS A 61 -22.90 -0.68 -4.49
C HIS A 61 -23.78 -0.95 -3.26
N GLU A 62 -24.32 0.08 -2.61
CA GLU A 62 -25.22 -0.08 -1.46
C GLU A 62 -26.55 -0.72 -1.83
N HIS A 63 -27.13 -0.35 -2.97
CA HIS A 63 -28.38 -0.94 -3.46
C HIS A 63 -28.23 -2.46 -3.64
N TYR A 64 -27.15 -2.89 -4.30
CA TYR A 64 -26.92 -4.31 -4.56
C TYR A 64 -26.43 -5.08 -3.34
N ARG A 65 -25.77 -4.42 -2.37
CA ARG A 65 -25.29 -5.06 -1.14
C ARG A 65 -26.37 -5.15 -0.06
N LEU A 66 -27.20 -4.12 0.08
CA LEU A 66 -28.09 -3.92 1.24
C LEU A 66 -29.57 -3.75 0.85
N GLY A 67 -29.91 -3.69 -0.43
CA GLY A 67 -31.28 -3.47 -0.89
C GLY A 67 -31.79 -2.04 -0.71
N THR A 68 -30.91 -1.07 -0.47
CA THR A 68 -31.29 0.35 -0.36
C THR A 68 -31.80 0.89 -1.70
N PRO A 69 -32.59 1.97 -1.75
CA PRO A 69 -32.93 2.64 -3.01
C PRO A 69 -31.67 3.00 -3.81
N LYS A 70 -31.79 3.00 -5.15
CA LYS A 70 -30.71 3.47 -6.02
C LYS A 70 -30.44 4.96 -5.78
N ARG A 71 -29.16 5.33 -5.81
CA ARG A 71 -28.69 6.72 -5.71
C ARG A 71 -28.84 7.46 -7.03
#